data_AF-A0A2D9D7M5-F1
#
_entry.id   AF-A0A2D9D7M5-F1
#
_cell.length_a   1.000
_cell.length_b   1.000
_cell.length_c   1.000
_cell.angle_alpha   90.00
_cell.angle_beta   90.00
_cell.angle_gamma   90.00
#
_symmetry.space_group_name_H-M   'P 1'
#
loop_
_entity.id
_entity.type
_entity.pdbx_description
1 polymer ?
#
loop_
_entity_poly.entity_id
_entity_poly.type
_entity_poly.pdbx_seq_one_letter_code
_entity_poly.pdbx_strand_id
1 'polypeptide(L)'
;NKEISMKIIGINYSSPKVFSSDLLVSFSKSIVVNDYKEKYERNPVKTINELNKKIEDELKSQITHLENPNDSSLHENIMRISGIGMNEVYFKRNISLEKRWQNSQEIANKLNKVDAQSKNKLKQKLDDYFRDFDLNNIPEKLAYNDEKKSLAIFKKTLLLIVFSPIFLLGLIHCYLPYLPLKYWIQKQFKRPVFWSSVKLLLNAVLVCIINIPAIYLINLYIIDNCWISVVYYLSLGFIGRISYLWMKRFKETVKFLKFRPKKNTHIVDERNEIINDLKKINLID
;
A
#
# COMPACT_ATOMS: atom_id res chain seq x y z
N ASN A 1 -4.92 43.55 10.70
CA ASN A 1 -4.42 42.23 11.12
C ASN A 1 -4.90 41.17 10.15
N LYS A 2 -4.00 40.43 9.49
CA LYS A 2 -4.38 39.25 8.71
C LYS A 2 -4.60 38.08 9.66
N GLU A 3 -5.66 37.30 9.42
CA GLU A 3 -5.89 36.04 10.12
C GLU A 3 -4.85 35.01 9.63
N ILE A 4 -4.18 34.37 10.58
CA ILE A 4 -3.22 33.30 10.33
C ILE A 4 -3.83 32.03 10.88
N SER A 5 -4.00 31.03 10.00
CA SER A 5 -4.49 29.72 10.40
C SER A 5 -3.55 28.62 9.96
N MET A 6 -3.58 27.52 10.72
CA MET A 6 -2.78 26.33 10.50
C MET A 6 -3.72 25.15 10.28
N LYS A 7 -3.39 24.28 9.33
CA LYS A 7 -4.03 22.97 9.16
C LYS A 7 -3.01 21.86 9.28
N ILE A 8 -3.41 20.80 9.95
CA ILE A 8 -2.63 19.58 10.09
C ILE A 8 -3.00 18.64 8.94
N ILE A 9 -2.00 18.03 8.33
CA ILE A 9 -2.15 17.12 7.20
C ILE A 9 -1.65 15.73 7.62
N GLY A 10 -2.52 14.72 7.54
CA GLY A 10 -2.15 13.32 7.69
C GLY A 10 -1.89 12.68 6.33
N ILE A 11 -0.78 11.96 6.21
CA ILE A 11 -0.38 11.26 4.98
C ILE A 11 -0.37 9.76 5.29
N ASN A 12 -1.42 9.06 4.85
CA ASN A 12 -1.69 7.67 5.21
C ASN A 12 -1.49 6.75 4.00
N TYR A 13 -0.33 6.11 3.91
CA TYR A 13 -0.02 5.15 2.85
C TYR A 13 -0.55 3.76 3.20
N SER A 14 -1.11 3.06 2.21
CA SER A 14 -1.29 1.61 2.33
C SER A 14 0.06 0.89 2.29
N SER A 15 0.95 1.30 1.38
CA SER A 15 2.34 0.83 1.36
C SER A 15 3.23 1.82 0.61
N PRO A 16 4.20 2.50 1.26
CA PRO A 16 5.02 3.52 0.60
C PRO A 16 6.02 2.93 -0.40
N LYS A 17 6.27 1.61 -0.36
CA LYS A 17 7.27 0.92 -1.20
C LYS A 17 6.67 0.32 -2.48
N VAL A 18 5.35 0.12 -2.51
CA VAL A 18 4.65 -0.60 -3.56
C VAL A 18 4.09 0.39 -4.57
N PHE A 19 4.39 0.16 -5.85
CA PHE A 19 3.83 0.98 -6.94
C PHE A 19 2.31 0.82 -7.02
N SER A 20 1.59 1.92 -7.29
CA SER A 20 0.13 1.95 -7.35
C SER A 20 -0.57 1.50 -6.06
N SER A 21 0.07 1.73 -4.91
CA SER A 21 -0.56 1.62 -3.60
C SER A 21 -1.45 2.84 -3.30
N ASP A 22 -2.36 2.69 -2.35
CA ASP A 22 -3.30 3.74 -1.98
C ASP A 22 -2.60 4.78 -1.09
N LEU A 23 -2.94 6.06 -1.27
CA LEU A 23 -2.56 7.17 -0.40
C LEU A 23 -3.82 7.95 -0.03
N LEU A 24 -4.08 8.06 1.28
CA LEU A 24 -5.11 8.94 1.83
C LEU A 24 -4.46 10.17 2.45
N VAL A 25 -4.89 11.35 2.01
CA VAL A 25 -4.50 12.63 2.60
C VAL A 25 -5.67 13.16 3.40
N SER A 26 -5.49 13.31 4.70
CA SER A 26 -6.48 13.82 5.65
C SER A 26 -6.10 15.23 6.10
N PHE A 27 -7.11 16.05 6.38
CA PHE A 27 -6.93 17.45 6.79
C PHE A 27 -7.71 17.71 8.07
N SER A 28 -7.05 18.30 9.06
CA SER A 28 -7.72 18.76 10.27
C SER A 28 -8.61 19.98 10.02
N LYS A 29 -9.42 20.32 11.04
CA LYS A 29 -10.00 21.66 11.13
C LYS A 29 -8.88 22.71 11.22
N SER A 30 -9.17 23.93 10.77
CA SER A 30 -8.23 25.05 10.89
C SER A 30 -8.04 25.42 12.36
N ILE A 31 -6.80 25.57 12.77
CA ILE A 31 -6.41 26.18 14.05
C ILE A 31 -6.10 27.64 13.76
N VAL A 32 -6.93 28.56 14.27
CA VAL A 32 -6.70 30.00 14.12
C VAL A 32 -5.66 30.42 15.16
N VAL A 33 -4.45 30.74 14.70
CA VAL A 33 -3.31 31.03 15.60
C VAL A 33 -3.51 32.37 16.30
N ASN A 34 -4.25 33.29 15.67
CA ASN A 34 -4.57 34.59 16.24
C ASN A 34 -5.33 34.49 17.57
N ASP A 35 -6.12 33.43 17.79
CA ASP A 35 -6.88 33.20 19.03
C ASP A 35 -5.97 33.00 20.25
N TYR A 36 -4.70 32.65 20.02
CA TYR A 36 -3.70 32.44 21.07
C TYR A 36 -2.91 33.71 21.39
N LYS A 37 -3.09 34.82 20.65
CA LYS A 37 -2.27 36.03 20.78
C LYS A 37 -2.30 36.62 22.20
N GLU A 38 -3.48 36.87 22.74
CA GLU A 38 -3.60 37.47 24.08
C GLU A 38 -3.05 36.54 25.17
N LYS A 39 -3.27 35.23 25.04
CA LYS A 39 -2.73 34.23 25.97
C LYS A 39 -1.20 34.22 25.91
N TYR A 40 -0.64 34.32 24.70
CA TYR A 40 0.80 34.34 24.47
C TYR A 40 1.46 35.56 25.09
N GLU A 41 0.89 36.76 24.89
CA GLU A 41 1.40 38.01 25.47
C GLU A 41 1.41 37.96 27.01
N ARG A 42 0.44 37.26 27.63
CA ARG A 42 0.38 37.08 29.10
C ARG A 42 1.35 36.02 29.61
N ASN A 43 1.42 34.87 28.95
CA ASN A 43 2.29 33.77 29.35
C ASN A 43 2.69 32.93 28.11
N PRO A 44 3.86 33.22 27.51
CA PRO A 44 4.31 32.56 26.29
C PRO A 44 4.47 31.04 26.47
N VAL A 45 5.09 30.61 27.57
CA VAL A 45 5.42 29.19 27.83
C VAL A 45 4.15 28.36 27.95
N LYS A 46 3.18 28.80 28.75
CA LYS A 46 1.91 28.09 28.93
C LYS A 46 1.14 27.99 27.61
N THR A 47 1.11 29.08 26.84
CA THR A 47 0.38 29.15 25.58
C THR A 47 0.98 28.25 24.49
N ILE A 48 2.32 28.22 24.39
CA ILE A 48 3.02 27.30 23.49
C ILE A 48 2.70 25.85 23.84
N ASN A 49 2.72 25.48 25.13
CA ASN A 49 2.40 24.12 25.55
C ASN A 49 0.94 23.74 25.25
N GLU A 50 -0.01 24.66 25.46
CA GLU A 50 -1.41 24.46 25.09
C GLU A 50 -1.59 24.25 23.59
N LEU A 51 -0.95 25.10 22.76
CA LEU A 51 -0.99 24.97 21.31
C LEU A 51 -0.32 23.70 20.82
N ASN A 52 0.83 23.33 21.38
CA ASN A 52 1.52 22.07 21.06
C ASN A 52 0.66 20.86 21.38
N LYS A 53 -0.03 20.85 22.52
CA LYS A 53 -0.94 19.77 22.89
C LYS A 53 -2.09 19.66 21.89
N LYS A 54 -2.67 20.81 21.50
CA LYS A 54 -3.72 20.86 20.48
C LYS A 54 -3.22 20.32 19.13
N ILE A 55 -2.04 20.71 18.70
CA ILE A 55 -1.41 20.22 17.46
C ILE A 55 -1.15 18.71 17.54
N GLU A 56 -0.65 18.20 18.67
CA GLU A 56 -0.41 16.78 18.90
C GLU A 56 -1.70 15.96 18.78
N ASP A 57 -2.77 16.42 19.42
CA ASP A 57 -4.06 15.72 19.40
C ASP A 57 -4.69 15.74 17.99
N GLU A 58 -4.61 16.88 17.29
CA GLU A 58 -5.04 16.97 15.90
C GLU A 58 -4.19 16.07 14.99
N LEU A 59 -2.86 16.03 15.14
CA LEU A 59 -1.98 15.11 14.40
C LEU A 59 -2.39 13.65 14.59
N LYS A 60 -2.60 13.21 15.83
CA LYS A 60 -3.05 11.83 16.15
C LYS A 60 -4.38 11.51 15.49
N SER A 61 -5.30 12.47 15.39
CA SER A 61 -6.59 12.28 14.72
C SER A 61 -6.48 12.15 13.19
N GLN A 62 -5.39 12.63 12.58
CA GLN A 62 -5.18 12.57 11.13
C GLN A 62 -4.40 11.32 10.68
N ILE A 63 -3.91 10.48 11.59
CA ILE A 63 -3.15 9.26 11.28
C ILE A 63 -3.64 8.05 12.10
N THR A 64 -3.18 6.86 11.72
CA THR A 64 -3.27 5.68 12.61
C THR A 64 -2.18 5.76 13.68
N HIS A 65 -2.56 6.03 14.93
CA HIS A 65 -1.62 6.22 16.04
C HIS A 65 -1.63 5.05 17.02
N LEU A 66 -0.49 4.38 17.16
CA LEU A 66 -0.23 3.41 18.22
C LEU A 66 0.72 4.05 19.24
N GLU A 67 0.38 3.95 20.53
CA GLU A 67 1.22 4.48 21.61
C GLU A 67 2.53 3.68 21.75
N ASN A 68 2.44 2.36 21.60
CA ASN A 68 3.59 1.48 21.61
C ASN A 68 3.94 1.02 20.18
N PRO A 69 5.12 1.38 19.64
CA PRO A 69 5.55 0.96 18.30
C PRO A 69 5.59 -0.57 18.11
N ASN A 70 5.78 -1.34 19.18
CA ASN A 70 5.81 -2.80 19.12
C ASN A 70 4.44 -3.42 18.78
N ASP A 71 3.35 -2.66 18.93
CA ASP A 71 2.00 -3.11 18.61
C ASP A 71 1.71 -3.05 17.10
N SER A 72 2.63 -2.49 16.30
CA SER A 72 2.43 -2.29 14.85
C SER A 72 2.19 -3.61 14.10
N SER A 73 2.90 -4.69 14.44
CA SER A 73 2.70 -5.97 13.75
C SER A 73 1.37 -6.63 14.12
N LEU A 74 0.96 -6.50 15.39
CA LEU A 74 -0.34 -6.97 15.87
C LEU A 74 -1.48 -6.22 15.17
N HIS A 75 -1.40 -4.88 15.13
CA HIS A 75 -2.35 -4.03 14.44
C HIS A 75 -2.47 -4.39 12.95
N GLU A 76 -1.33 -4.60 12.28
CA GLU A 76 -1.29 -5.03 10.88
C GLU A 76 -1.96 -6.40 10.68
N ASN A 77 -1.67 -7.37 11.53
CA ASN A 77 -2.26 -8.71 11.45
C ASN A 77 -3.77 -8.70 11.73
N ILE A 78 -4.28 -7.84 12.62
CA ILE A 78 -5.71 -7.64 12.83
C ILE A 78 -6.38 -7.06 11.57
N MET A 79 -5.74 -6.08 10.91
CA MET A 79 -6.24 -5.54 9.64
C MET A 79 -6.23 -6.59 8.52
N ARG A 80 -5.18 -7.42 8.46
CA ARG A 80 -5.06 -8.52 7.49
C ARG A 80 -6.20 -9.52 7.64
N ILE A 81 -6.45 -10.01 8.85
CA ILE A 81 -7.46 -11.05 9.10
C ILE A 81 -8.89 -10.52 8.95
N SER A 82 -9.17 -9.28 9.39
CA SER A 82 -10.47 -8.64 9.20
C SER A 82 -10.75 -8.29 7.72
N GLY A 83 -9.68 -8.05 6.94
CA GLY A 83 -9.74 -7.58 5.56
C GLY A 83 -10.25 -6.14 5.43
N ILE A 84 -10.30 -5.41 6.55
CA ILE A 84 -10.74 -4.01 6.62
C ILE A 84 -9.59 -3.22 7.24
N GLY A 85 -8.85 -2.50 6.42
CA GLY A 85 -7.69 -1.74 6.89
C GLY A 85 -6.84 -1.22 5.76
N MET A 86 -5.71 -0.62 6.11
CA MET A 86 -4.83 0.04 5.15
C MET A 86 -3.87 -0.91 4.45
N ASN A 87 -3.89 -2.23 4.71
CA ASN A 87 -3.04 -3.18 4.01
C ASN A 87 -3.27 -3.20 2.47
N GLU A 88 -2.20 -3.30 1.67
CA GLU A 88 -2.25 -3.25 0.21
C GLU A 88 -2.61 -4.58 -0.49
N VAL A 89 -2.59 -5.70 0.23
CA VAL A 89 -2.86 -7.06 -0.26
C VAL A 89 -4.18 -7.61 0.28
N TYR A 90 -4.45 -7.36 1.55
CA TYR A 90 -5.52 -7.92 2.37
C TYR A 90 -6.59 -6.87 2.65
N PHE A 91 -7.32 -6.49 1.60
CA PHE A 91 -8.43 -5.56 1.72
C PHE A 91 -9.62 -5.94 0.84
N LYS A 92 -10.80 -5.59 1.32
CA LYS A 92 -12.06 -5.73 0.57
C LYS A 92 -12.24 -4.53 -0.37
N ARG A 93 -12.26 -4.78 -1.68
CA ARG A 93 -12.34 -3.74 -2.73
C ARG A 93 -13.64 -2.93 -2.73
N ASN A 94 -14.71 -3.46 -2.16
CA ASN A 94 -16.00 -2.78 -2.03
C ASN A 94 -16.04 -1.78 -0.87
N ILE A 95 -14.99 -1.70 -0.04
CA ILE A 95 -14.88 -0.74 1.04
C ILE A 95 -13.97 0.41 0.58
N SER A 96 -14.47 1.63 0.67
CA SER A 96 -13.72 2.86 0.34
C SER A 96 -12.46 2.99 1.18
N LEU A 97 -11.44 3.65 0.63
CA LEU A 97 -10.18 3.93 1.32
C LEU A 97 -10.38 4.68 2.65
N GLU A 98 -11.31 5.64 2.69
CA GLU A 98 -11.63 6.40 3.89
C GLU A 98 -12.14 5.51 5.03
N LYS A 99 -13.15 4.68 4.78
CA LYS A 99 -13.64 3.69 5.76
C LYS A 99 -12.55 2.72 6.23
N ARG A 100 -11.67 2.29 5.32
CA ARG A 100 -10.52 1.42 5.66
C ARG A 100 -9.54 2.14 6.59
N TRP A 101 -9.30 3.41 6.36
CA TRP A 101 -8.46 4.26 7.22
C TRP A 101 -9.12 4.51 8.58
N GLN A 102 -10.42 4.85 8.62
CA GLN A 102 -11.18 5.00 9.87
C GLN A 102 -11.13 3.73 10.71
N ASN A 103 -11.34 2.56 10.09
CA ASN A 103 -11.22 1.27 10.79
C ASN A 103 -9.79 1.03 11.32
N SER A 104 -8.76 1.42 10.54
CA SER A 104 -7.37 1.36 10.98
C SER A 104 -7.13 2.20 12.25
N GLN A 105 -7.67 3.43 12.29
CA GLN A 105 -7.61 4.30 13.45
C GLN A 105 -8.40 3.73 14.65
N GLU A 106 -9.59 3.18 14.40
CA GLU A 106 -10.42 2.60 15.43
C GLU A 106 -9.75 1.39 16.10
N ILE A 107 -9.20 0.46 15.30
CA ILE A 107 -8.43 -0.68 15.81
C ILE A 107 -7.24 -0.18 16.63
N ALA A 108 -6.50 0.83 16.17
CA ALA A 108 -5.36 1.37 16.92
C ALA A 108 -5.80 2.00 18.25
N ASN A 109 -6.88 2.78 18.25
CA ASN A 109 -7.44 3.39 19.47
C ASN A 109 -7.96 2.35 20.47
N LYS A 110 -8.58 1.29 19.99
CA LYS A 110 -9.01 0.15 20.82
C LYS A 110 -7.79 -0.58 21.36
N LEU A 111 -6.80 -0.86 20.51
CA LEU A 111 -5.57 -1.56 20.87
C LEU A 111 -4.77 -0.80 21.93
N ASN A 112 -4.66 0.53 21.86
CA ASN A 112 -3.99 1.34 22.88
C ASN A 112 -4.57 1.14 24.30
N LYS A 113 -5.85 0.73 24.42
CA LYS A 113 -6.55 0.49 25.69
C LYS A 113 -6.47 -0.96 26.18
N VAL A 114 -6.03 -1.89 25.35
CA VAL A 114 -5.88 -3.31 25.73
C VAL A 114 -4.62 -3.49 26.57
N ASP A 115 -4.67 -4.34 27.59
CA ASP A 115 -3.52 -4.64 28.44
C ASP A 115 -2.42 -5.40 27.68
N ALA A 116 -1.18 -5.30 28.18
CA ALA A 116 -0.01 -5.89 27.52
C ALA A 116 -0.07 -7.43 27.43
N GLN A 117 -0.67 -8.11 28.41
CA GLN A 117 -0.75 -9.57 28.42
C GLN A 117 -1.70 -10.08 27.33
N SER A 118 -2.88 -9.46 27.20
CA SER A 118 -3.84 -9.78 26.14
C SER A 118 -3.27 -9.49 24.75
N LYS A 119 -2.57 -8.36 24.59
CA LYS A 119 -1.86 -8.03 23.33
C LYS A 119 -0.84 -9.09 22.95
N ASN A 120 0.02 -9.49 23.88
CA ASN A 120 1.07 -10.48 23.62
C ASN A 120 0.48 -11.84 23.23
N LYS A 121 -0.58 -12.28 23.90
CA LYS A 121 -1.27 -13.53 23.57
C LYS A 121 -1.87 -13.49 22.16
N LEU A 122 -2.57 -12.41 21.80
CA LEU A 122 -3.13 -12.21 20.47
C LEU A 122 -2.06 -12.12 19.40
N LYS A 123 -0.99 -11.38 19.69
CA LYS A 123 0.16 -11.23 18.80
C LYS A 123 0.78 -12.57 18.49
N GLN A 124 1.05 -13.39 19.51
CA GLN A 124 1.57 -14.74 19.31
C GLN A 124 0.62 -15.58 18.44
N LYS A 125 -0.68 -15.60 18.75
CA LYS A 125 -1.68 -16.37 17.98
C LYS A 125 -1.73 -15.94 16.51
N LEU A 126 -1.74 -14.63 16.24
CA LEU A 126 -1.76 -14.09 14.88
C LEU A 126 -0.43 -14.28 14.14
N ASP A 127 0.71 -14.10 14.82
CA ASP A 127 2.03 -14.35 14.26
C ASP A 127 2.18 -15.83 13.88
N ASP A 128 1.71 -16.73 14.75
CA ASP A 128 1.70 -18.18 14.49
C ASP A 128 0.82 -18.54 13.29
N TYR A 129 -0.39 -17.96 13.22
CA TYR A 129 -1.34 -18.16 12.11
C TYR A 129 -0.77 -17.66 10.77
N PHE A 130 -0.15 -16.47 10.76
CA PHE A 130 0.37 -15.88 9.52
C PHE A 130 1.75 -16.40 9.09
N ARG A 131 2.50 -17.03 10.00
CA ARG A 131 3.86 -17.53 9.74
C ARG A 131 3.94 -18.40 8.50
N ASP A 132 3.06 -19.39 8.34
CA ASP A 132 3.11 -20.30 7.19
C ASP A 132 2.80 -19.58 5.88
N PHE A 133 1.88 -18.63 5.90
CA PHE A 133 1.55 -17.80 4.73
C PHE A 133 2.71 -16.90 4.33
N ASP A 134 3.37 -16.29 5.31
CA ASP A 134 4.47 -15.36 5.09
C ASP A 134 5.74 -16.09 4.63
N LEU A 135 6.08 -17.24 5.23
CA LEU A 135 7.19 -18.10 4.80
C LEU A 135 7.05 -18.57 3.35
N ASN A 136 5.84 -18.96 2.96
CA ASN A 136 5.58 -19.44 1.60
C ASN A 136 5.29 -18.29 0.61
N ASN A 137 5.22 -17.04 1.07
CA ASN A 137 4.84 -15.85 0.29
C ASN A 137 3.46 -15.98 -0.37
N ILE A 138 2.51 -16.60 0.33
CA ILE A 138 1.16 -16.91 -0.17
C ILE A 138 0.17 -16.03 0.58
N PRO A 139 -0.63 -15.21 -0.13
CA PRO A 139 -1.69 -14.46 0.53
C PRO A 139 -2.69 -15.41 1.20
N GLU A 140 -2.92 -15.26 2.51
CA GLU A 140 -3.90 -16.02 3.30
C GLU A 140 -5.31 -16.03 2.66
N LYS A 141 -5.71 -14.95 1.96
CA LYS A 141 -6.92 -14.92 1.14
C LYS A 141 -7.08 -16.04 0.12
N LEU A 142 -5.98 -16.65 -0.36
CA LEU A 142 -6.04 -17.78 -1.29
C LEU A 142 -6.45 -19.09 -0.60
N ALA A 143 -6.32 -19.18 0.73
CA ALA A 143 -6.69 -20.35 1.51
C ALA A 143 -8.19 -20.43 1.81
N TYR A 144 -8.86 -19.29 1.94
CA TYR A 144 -10.29 -19.24 2.26
C TYR A 144 -11.18 -18.73 1.11
N ASN A 145 -10.65 -18.01 0.10
CA ASN A 145 -11.46 -17.65 -1.06
C ASN A 145 -11.68 -18.88 -1.95
N ASP A 146 -12.92 -19.34 -1.99
CA ASP A 146 -13.45 -20.28 -2.98
C ASP A 146 -13.61 -19.64 -4.38
N GLU A 147 -12.63 -18.87 -4.86
CA GLU A 147 -12.57 -18.41 -6.27
C GLU A 147 -12.26 -19.59 -7.23
N LYS A 148 -12.78 -20.78 -6.95
CA LYS A 148 -12.71 -22.01 -7.75
C LYS A 148 -13.77 -22.04 -8.86
N LYS A 149 -14.15 -20.90 -9.43
CA LYS A 149 -14.90 -20.91 -10.70
C LYS A 149 -13.88 -21.09 -11.82
N SER A 150 -13.86 -22.24 -12.48
CA SER A 150 -12.99 -22.54 -13.64
C SER A 150 -13.01 -21.40 -14.66
N LEU A 151 -14.15 -20.75 -14.84
CA LEU A 151 -14.35 -19.58 -15.68
C LEU A 151 -13.50 -18.36 -15.27
N ALA A 152 -13.29 -18.13 -13.97
CA ALA A 152 -12.47 -17.03 -13.48
C ALA A 152 -10.98 -17.27 -13.76
N ILE A 153 -10.51 -18.51 -13.58
CA ILE A 153 -9.14 -18.92 -13.92
C ILE A 153 -8.94 -18.84 -15.43
N PHE A 154 -9.88 -19.34 -16.23
CA PHE A 154 -9.85 -19.25 -17.68
C PHE A 154 -9.74 -17.79 -18.16
N LYS A 155 -10.60 -16.89 -17.65
CA LYS A 155 -10.53 -15.45 -17.98
C LYS A 155 -9.18 -14.84 -17.60
N LYS A 156 -8.64 -15.16 -16.42
CA LYS A 156 -7.32 -14.69 -15.97
C LYS A 156 -6.22 -15.17 -16.93
N THR A 157 -6.22 -16.44 -17.31
CA THR A 157 -5.23 -17.02 -18.23
C THR A 157 -5.35 -16.47 -19.65
N LEU A 158 -6.58 -16.33 -20.17
CA LEU A 158 -6.82 -15.73 -21.48
C LEU A 158 -6.28 -14.30 -21.56
N LEU A 159 -6.54 -13.48 -20.54
CA LEU A 159 -6.00 -12.12 -20.46
C LEU A 159 -4.46 -12.12 -20.43
N LEU A 160 -3.83 -13.09 -19.78
CA LEU A 160 -2.37 -13.21 -19.80
C LEU A 160 -1.84 -13.55 -21.20
N ILE A 161 -2.53 -14.41 -21.97
CA ILE A 161 -2.11 -14.74 -23.33
C ILE A 161 -2.28 -13.53 -24.26
N VAL A 162 -3.47 -12.91 -24.27
CA VAL A 162 -3.80 -11.77 -25.13
C VAL A 162 -2.87 -10.58 -24.91
N PHE A 163 -2.54 -10.27 -23.66
CA PHE A 163 -1.68 -9.13 -23.33
C PHE A 163 -0.18 -9.48 -23.29
N SER A 164 0.22 -10.73 -23.59
CA SER A 164 1.63 -11.13 -23.59
C SER A 164 2.50 -10.36 -24.60
N PRO A 165 2.05 -10.00 -25.82
CA PRO A 165 2.89 -9.22 -26.74
C PRO A 165 3.15 -7.80 -26.21
N ILE A 166 2.12 -7.15 -25.67
CA ILE A 166 2.24 -5.82 -25.04
C ILE A 166 3.15 -5.91 -23.80
N PHE A 167 3.03 -7.00 -23.04
CA PHE A 167 3.93 -7.27 -21.91
C PHE A 167 5.40 -7.26 -22.35
N LEU A 168 5.75 -7.98 -23.44
CA LEU A 168 7.11 -8.04 -23.96
C LEU A 168 7.64 -6.66 -24.38
N LEU A 169 6.81 -5.82 -24.99
CA LEU A 169 7.20 -4.44 -25.32
C LEU A 169 7.54 -3.64 -24.06
N GLY A 170 6.67 -3.64 -23.04
CA GLY A 170 6.99 -2.95 -21.80
C GLY A 170 8.08 -3.62 -20.97
N LEU A 171 8.33 -4.92 -21.17
CA LEU A 171 9.48 -5.60 -20.59
C LEU A 171 10.77 -4.99 -21.14
N ILE A 172 10.87 -4.85 -22.46
CA ILE A 172 12.05 -4.31 -23.16
C ILE A 172 12.21 -2.81 -22.90
N HIS A 173 11.16 -2.02 -23.14
CA HIS A 173 11.26 -0.56 -23.12
C HIS A 173 11.18 0.06 -21.71
N CYS A 174 10.61 -0.64 -20.73
CA CYS A 174 10.40 -0.09 -19.39
C CYS A 174 11.07 -0.92 -18.30
N TYR A 175 10.78 -2.21 -18.21
CA TYR A 175 11.19 -3.01 -17.05
C TYR A 175 12.69 -3.33 -17.03
N LEU A 176 13.26 -3.78 -18.16
CA LEU A 176 14.70 -4.10 -18.25
C LEU A 176 15.57 -2.88 -17.94
N PRO A 177 15.34 -1.69 -18.53
CA PRO A 177 16.02 -0.45 -18.12
C PRO A 177 15.88 -0.13 -16.64
N TYR A 178 14.69 -0.35 -16.08
CA TYR A 178 14.38 -0.05 -14.68
C TYR A 178 15.13 -0.93 -13.68
N LEU A 179 15.48 -2.18 -14.03
CA LEU A 179 16.12 -3.13 -13.09
C LEU A 179 17.42 -2.62 -12.46
N PRO A 180 18.47 -2.24 -13.21
CA PRO A 180 19.72 -1.74 -12.61
C PRO A 180 19.47 -0.52 -11.72
N LEU A 181 18.61 0.41 -12.17
CA LEU A 181 18.21 1.59 -11.42
C LEU A 181 17.55 1.21 -10.08
N LYS A 182 16.61 0.26 -10.10
CA LYS A 182 15.93 -0.22 -8.89
C LYS A 182 16.93 -0.72 -7.85
N TYR A 183 17.86 -1.58 -8.24
CA TYR A 183 18.84 -2.16 -7.31
C TYR A 183 19.81 -1.10 -6.79
N TRP A 184 20.26 -0.18 -7.64
CA TRP A 184 21.12 0.93 -7.24
C TRP A 184 20.41 1.83 -6.21
N ILE A 185 19.18 2.27 -6.47
CA ILE A 185 18.41 3.11 -5.52
C ILE A 185 18.22 2.40 -4.18
N GLN A 186 17.86 1.11 -4.19
CA GLN A 186 17.67 0.35 -2.96
C GLN A 186 18.95 0.19 -2.14
N LYS A 187 20.11 0.20 -2.81
CA LYS A 187 21.42 0.20 -2.16
C LYS A 187 21.80 1.58 -1.59
N GLN A 188 21.48 2.66 -2.31
CA GLN A 188 21.86 4.03 -1.90
C GLN A 188 20.95 4.61 -0.81
N PHE A 189 19.65 4.35 -0.87
CA PHE A 189 18.68 4.95 0.04
C PHE A 189 18.31 4.01 1.18
N LYS A 190 18.79 4.30 2.39
CA LYS A 190 18.50 3.51 3.60
C LYS A 190 17.00 3.43 3.92
N ARG A 191 16.26 4.55 3.79
CA ARG A 191 14.84 4.62 4.14
C ARG A 191 13.95 4.30 2.94
N PRO A 192 13.12 3.24 2.98
CA PRO A 192 12.32 2.82 1.83
C PRO A 192 11.27 3.81 1.33
N VAL A 193 10.85 4.75 2.17
CA VAL A 193 9.90 5.81 1.81
C VAL A 193 10.40 6.69 0.66
N PHE A 194 11.72 6.80 0.47
CA PHE A 194 12.31 7.54 -0.65
C PHE A 194 12.42 6.72 -1.93
N TRP A 195 12.30 5.39 -1.87
CA TRP A 195 12.52 4.56 -3.03
C TRP A 195 11.57 4.90 -4.17
N SER A 196 10.29 5.08 -3.86
CA SER A 196 9.25 5.26 -4.88
C SER A 196 9.40 6.57 -5.64
N SER A 197 9.65 7.69 -4.96
CA SER A 197 9.81 9.01 -5.60
C SER A 197 11.09 9.06 -6.45
N VAL A 198 12.21 8.57 -5.91
CA VAL A 198 13.49 8.56 -6.64
C VAL A 198 13.44 7.63 -7.85
N LYS A 199 12.82 6.44 -7.70
CA LYS A 199 12.61 5.51 -8.82
C LYS A 199 11.78 6.16 -9.90
N LEU A 200 10.69 6.85 -9.56
CA LEU A 200 9.82 7.50 -10.54
C LEU A 200 10.60 8.56 -11.34
N LEU A 201 11.29 9.47 -10.64
CA LEU A 201 12.00 10.59 -11.27
C LEU A 201 13.16 10.10 -12.15
N LEU A 202 14.02 9.23 -11.63
CA LEU A 202 15.15 8.71 -12.40
C LEU A 202 14.72 7.77 -13.53
N ASN A 203 13.66 6.99 -13.34
CA ASN A 203 13.15 6.12 -14.39
C ASN A 203 12.54 6.92 -15.55
N ALA A 204 11.89 8.06 -15.27
CA ALA A 204 11.38 8.94 -16.33
C ALA A 204 12.53 9.43 -17.23
N VAL A 205 13.64 9.88 -16.65
CA VAL A 205 14.83 10.30 -17.40
C VAL A 205 15.45 9.12 -18.16
N LEU A 206 15.57 7.96 -17.51
CA LEU A 206 16.16 6.76 -18.10
C LEU A 206 15.36 6.25 -19.30
N VAL A 207 14.02 6.29 -19.22
CA VAL A 207 13.13 5.94 -20.32
C VAL A 207 13.37 6.85 -21.52
N CYS A 208 13.56 8.16 -21.32
CA CYS A 208 13.89 9.08 -22.42
C CYS A 208 15.23 8.72 -23.07
N ILE A 209 16.29 8.58 -22.27
CA ILE A 209 17.66 8.35 -22.76
C ILE A 209 17.76 7.05 -23.56
N ILE A 210 17.09 5.99 -23.11
CA ILE A 210 17.17 4.67 -23.76
C ILE A 210 16.19 4.57 -24.94
N ASN A 211 14.95 5.03 -24.77
CA ASN A 211 13.92 4.75 -25.76
C ASN A 211 13.91 5.74 -26.93
N ILE A 212 14.38 6.99 -26.77
CA ILE A 212 14.44 7.93 -27.89
C ILE A 212 15.38 7.41 -28.99
N PRO A 213 16.65 7.05 -28.71
CA PRO A 213 17.53 6.47 -29.73
C PRO A 213 17.01 5.13 -30.26
N ALA A 214 16.48 4.26 -29.39
CA ALA A 214 15.96 2.96 -29.81
C ALA A 214 14.79 3.11 -30.79
N ILE A 215 13.85 4.02 -30.50
CA ILE A 215 12.69 4.27 -31.37
C ILE A 215 13.09 4.99 -32.65
N TYR A 216 14.08 5.88 -32.60
CA TYR A 216 14.66 6.47 -33.81
C TYR A 216 15.23 5.39 -34.73
N LEU A 217 15.98 4.42 -34.20
CA LEU A 217 16.48 3.29 -34.99
C LEU A 217 15.34 2.41 -35.52
N ILE A 218 14.34 2.09 -34.71
CA ILE A 218 13.15 1.34 -35.14
C ILE A 218 12.42 2.09 -36.27
N ASN A 219 12.36 3.42 -36.21
CA ASN A 219 11.78 4.21 -37.27
C ASN A 219 12.53 4.04 -38.58
N LEU A 220 13.86 4.16 -38.56
CA LEU A 220 14.70 4.06 -39.75
C LEU A 220 14.62 2.68 -40.43
N TYR A 221 14.47 1.60 -39.67
CA TYR A 221 14.56 0.25 -40.23
C TYR A 221 13.23 -0.52 -40.32
N ILE A 222 12.17 -0.08 -39.64
CA ILE A 222 10.92 -0.86 -39.52
C ILE A 222 9.68 -0.01 -39.83
N ILE A 223 9.53 1.16 -39.21
CA ILE A 223 8.27 1.93 -39.27
C ILE A 223 8.23 2.89 -40.47
N ASP A 224 9.36 3.53 -40.79
CA ASP A 224 9.52 4.56 -41.83
C ASP A 224 8.44 5.67 -41.79
N ASN A 225 8.02 6.05 -40.58
CA ASN A 225 7.02 7.08 -40.34
C ASN A 225 7.19 7.72 -38.95
N CYS A 226 7.69 8.96 -38.95
CA CYS A 226 8.01 9.67 -37.71
C CYS A 226 6.80 9.86 -36.78
N TRP A 227 5.59 10.04 -37.32
CA TRP A 227 4.38 10.22 -36.51
C TRP A 227 3.98 8.95 -35.78
N ILE A 228 4.10 7.80 -36.45
CA ILE A 228 3.85 6.50 -35.81
C ILE A 228 4.86 6.26 -34.68
N SER A 229 6.14 6.62 -34.88
CA SER A 229 7.16 6.53 -33.83
C SER A 229 6.91 7.46 -32.64
N VAL A 230 6.41 8.67 -32.88
CA VAL A 230 6.01 9.60 -31.81
C VAL A 230 4.83 9.03 -31.02
N VAL A 231 3.78 8.56 -31.70
CA VAL A 231 2.63 7.92 -31.04
C VAL A 231 3.08 6.68 -30.25
N TYR A 232 3.96 5.87 -30.82
CA TYR A 232 4.54 4.71 -30.14
C TYR A 232 5.31 5.11 -28.88
N TYR A 233 6.18 6.12 -28.95
CA TYR A 233 6.92 6.65 -27.81
C TYR A 233 5.98 7.13 -26.69
N LEU A 234 4.96 7.93 -27.03
CA LEU A 234 3.98 8.43 -26.07
C LEU A 234 3.14 7.30 -25.45
N SER A 235 2.91 6.22 -26.21
CA SER A 235 2.20 5.04 -25.72
C SER A 235 3.00 4.19 -24.70
N LEU A 236 4.33 4.37 -24.61
CA LEU A 236 5.18 3.57 -23.70
C LEU A 236 4.75 3.66 -22.24
N GLY A 237 4.21 4.82 -21.79
CA GLY A 237 3.68 4.95 -20.43
C GLY A 237 2.50 4.01 -20.16
N PHE A 238 1.60 3.86 -21.13
CA PHE A 238 0.47 2.92 -21.04
C PHE A 238 0.94 1.47 -21.19
N ILE A 239 1.83 1.19 -22.13
CA ILE A 239 2.44 -0.14 -22.31
C ILE A 239 3.11 -0.58 -21.01
N GLY A 240 3.92 0.27 -20.39
CA GLY A 240 4.58 -0.01 -19.11
C GLY A 240 3.58 -0.34 -17.99
N ARG A 241 2.46 0.39 -17.90
CA ARG A 241 1.39 0.10 -16.94
C ARG A 241 0.72 -1.25 -17.22
N ILE A 242 0.42 -1.56 -18.48
CA ILE A 242 -0.17 -2.85 -18.87
C ILE A 242 0.80 -3.99 -18.53
N SER A 243 2.09 -3.85 -18.86
CA SER A 243 3.12 -4.85 -18.53
C SER A 243 3.27 -5.06 -17.03
N TYR A 244 3.20 -3.99 -16.23
CA TYR A 244 3.20 -4.10 -14.76
C TYR A 244 1.99 -4.90 -14.25
N LEU A 245 0.78 -4.59 -14.73
CA LEU A 245 -0.44 -5.32 -14.36
C LEU A 245 -0.41 -6.78 -14.80
N TRP A 246 0.11 -7.04 -16.00
CA TRP A 246 0.33 -8.38 -16.52
C TRP A 246 1.24 -9.18 -15.59
N MET A 247 2.41 -8.62 -15.24
CA MET A 247 3.37 -9.29 -14.36
C MET A 247 2.80 -9.55 -12.97
N LYS A 248 2.03 -8.59 -12.41
CA LYS A 248 1.36 -8.76 -11.12
C LYS A 248 0.37 -9.93 -11.17
N ARG A 249 -0.50 -9.97 -12.18
CA ARG A 249 -1.47 -11.05 -12.39
C ARG A 249 -0.79 -12.39 -12.63
N PHE A 250 0.27 -12.44 -13.44
CA PHE A 250 1.03 -13.66 -13.69
C PHE A 250 1.59 -14.24 -12.39
N LYS A 251 2.22 -13.41 -11.55
CA LYS A 251 2.75 -13.83 -10.24
C LYS A 251 1.63 -14.33 -9.31
N GLU A 252 0.50 -13.65 -9.26
CA GLU A 252 -0.67 -14.08 -8.48
C GLU A 252 -1.20 -15.43 -8.97
N THR A 253 -1.34 -15.63 -10.28
CA THR A 253 -1.77 -16.89 -10.89
C THR A 253 -0.78 -18.03 -10.61
N VAL A 254 0.52 -17.80 -10.75
CA VAL A 254 1.54 -18.82 -10.43
C VAL A 254 1.50 -19.20 -8.95
N LYS A 255 1.37 -18.22 -8.05
CA LYS A 255 1.22 -18.49 -6.61
C LYS A 255 -0.03 -19.32 -6.32
N PHE A 256 -1.16 -18.98 -6.95
CA PHE A 256 -2.40 -19.75 -6.83
C PHE A 256 -2.27 -21.17 -7.38
N LEU A 257 -1.58 -21.39 -8.50
CA LEU A 257 -1.39 -22.72 -9.06
C LEU A 257 -0.46 -23.60 -8.20
N LYS A 258 0.58 -23.00 -7.60
CA LYS A 258 1.47 -23.68 -6.65
C LYS A 258 0.76 -24.00 -5.34
N PHE A 259 -0.01 -23.04 -4.83
CA PHE A 259 -0.84 -23.21 -3.66
C PHE A 259 -2.16 -23.85 -4.07
N ARG A 260 -2.19 -25.16 -4.30
CA ARG A 260 -3.46 -25.88 -4.31
C ARG A 260 -3.98 -25.83 -2.88
N PRO A 261 -5.05 -25.06 -2.56
CA PRO A 261 -5.62 -25.17 -1.24
C PRO A 261 -6.21 -26.58 -1.14
N LYS A 262 -5.48 -27.49 -0.51
CA LYS A 262 -6.13 -28.59 0.20
C LYS A 262 -7.15 -27.88 1.07
N LYS A 263 -8.40 -28.32 1.02
CA LYS A 263 -9.49 -27.77 1.81
C LYS A 263 -9.14 -28.06 3.28
N ASN A 264 -8.28 -27.24 3.87
CA ASN A 264 -7.81 -27.39 5.23
C ASN A 264 -8.86 -26.74 6.10
N THR A 265 -9.87 -27.54 6.45
CA THR A 265 -10.91 -27.16 7.42
C THR A 265 -10.30 -26.50 8.65
N HIS A 266 -9.19 -27.05 9.14
CA HIS A 266 -8.39 -26.48 10.24
C HIS A 266 -8.03 -25.00 10.07
N ILE A 267 -7.59 -24.55 8.89
CA ILE A 267 -7.18 -23.14 8.67
C ILE A 267 -8.40 -22.22 8.76
N VAL A 268 -9.55 -22.68 8.25
CA VAL A 268 -10.81 -21.92 8.30
C VAL A 268 -11.33 -21.85 9.74
N ASP A 269 -11.26 -22.96 10.46
CA ASP A 269 -11.68 -23.06 11.86
C ASP A 269 -10.82 -22.16 12.75
N GLU A 270 -9.49 -22.24 12.62
CA GLU A 270 -8.52 -21.40 13.34
C GLU A 270 -8.73 -19.91 13.03
N ARG A 271 -8.95 -19.56 11.77
CA ARG A 271 -9.27 -18.19 11.36
C ARG A 271 -10.55 -17.68 12.03
N ASN A 272 -11.60 -18.49 12.04
CA ASN A 272 -12.88 -18.14 12.67
C ASN A 272 -12.74 -17.99 14.19
N GLU A 273 -11.93 -18.85 14.82
CA GLU A 273 -11.61 -18.74 16.24
C GLU A 273 -10.90 -17.42 16.56
N ILE A 274 -9.87 -17.05 15.78
CA ILE A 274 -9.16 -15.77 15.95
C ILE A 274 -10.13 -14.58 15.78
N ILE A 275 -10.99 -14.61 14.76
CA ILE A 275 -11.99 -13.55 14.53
C ILE A 275 -12.94 -13.44 15.73
N ASN A 276 -13.41 -14.57 16.27
CA ASN A 276 -14.28 -14.58 17.44
C ASN A 276 -13.57 -14.03 18.67
N ASP A 277 -12.30 -14.35 18.88
CA ASP A 277 -11.51 -13.80 19.97
C ASP A 277 -11.34 -12.28 19.85
N LEU A 278 -11.06 -11.77 18.64
CA LEU A 278 -10.96 -10.34 18.37
C LEU A 278 -12.29 -9.61 18.60
N LYS A 279 -13.43 -10.23 18.30
CA LYS A 279 -14.77 -9.69 18.59
C LYS A 279 -15.06 -9.65 20.09
N LYS A 280 -14.70 -10.69 20.85
CA LYS A 280 -14.93 -10.76 22.31
C LYS A 280 -14.25 -9.61 23.07
N ILE A 281 -13.08 -9.19 22.60
CA ILE A 281 -12.32 -8.06 23.17
C ILE A 281 -12.62 -6.73 22.48
N ASN A 282 -13.65 -6.69 21.62
CA ASN A 282 -14.11 -5.51 20.91
C ASN A 282 -13.02 -4.81 20.07
N LEU A 283 -12.10 -5.59 19.46
CA LEU A 283 -11.11 -5.04 18.53
C LEU A 283 -11.65 -4.92 17.10
N ILE A 284 -12.60 -5.78 16.71
CA ILE A 284 -13.28 -5.75 15.41
C ILE A 284 -14.78 -6.01 15.60
N ASP A 285 -15.59 -5.60 14.63
CA ASP A 285 -17.04 -5.81 14.59
C ASP A 285 -17.44 -7.24 14.19
#